data_AF-A0A7C1ART1-F1
#
_entry.id   AF-A0A7C1ART1-F1
#
_cell.length_a   1.000
_cell.length_b   1.000
_cell.length_c   1.000
_cell.angle_alpha   90.00
_cell.angle_beta   90.00
_cell.angle_gamma   90.00
#
_symmetry.space_group_name_H-M   'P 1'
#
loop_
_entity.id
_entity.type
_entity.pdbx_description
1 polymer ?
#
loop_
_entity_poly.entity_id
_entity_poly.type
_entity_poly.pdbx_seq_one_letter_code
_entity_poly.pdbx_strand_id
1 'polypeptide(L)'
;MPEFKSLAEYIKAFENGCPDYCKDDERPSRLKIDLKITKGTKFNQACRLSALALTAKKTNYERHSLVENFMLINDSTTIACEVPVWFWEKNLNAGIFGHIDLLQVRFGLIYVMDYKPEAIHENVQKVASQLLFYSSGLSFRTKIPLDKFRCAWFDDEVYYEFNPREANVKYHRSGGKSWHG
;
A
#
# COMPACT_ATOMS: atom_id res chain seq x y z
N MET A 1 0.22 -15.78 -16.12
CA MET A 1 -0.18 -15.41 -14.74
C MET A 1 -1.49 -16.11 -14.30
N PRO A 2 -1.56 -17.45 -14.23
CA PRO A 2 -2.79 -18.11 -13.77
C PRO A 2 -3.08 -17.86 -12.28
N GLU A 3 -2.02 -17.73 -11.46
CA GLU A 3 -2.10 -17.65 -9.99
C GLU A 3 -2.80 -16.37 -9.47
N PHE A 4 -2.66 -15.24 -10.16
CA PHE A 4 -3.22 -13.94 -9.75
C PHE A 4 -4.21 -13.37 -10.77
N LYS A 5 -5.04 -14.25 -11.37
CA LYS A 5 -6.05 -13.85 -12.35
C LYS A 5 -6.99 -12.76 -11.82
N SER A 6 -7.47 -12.90 -10.58
CA SER A 6 -8.38 -11.92 -9.96
C SER A 6 -7.72 -10.57 -9.69
N LEU A 7 -6.41 -10.53 -9.47
CA LEU A 7 -5.66 -9.27 -9.37
C LEU A 7 -5.60 -8.55 -10.72
N ALA A 8 -5.30 -9.30 -11.79
CA ALA A 8 -5.28 -8.74 -13.14
C ALA A 8 -6.67 -8.23 -13.58
N GLU A 9 -7.73 -8.97 -13.26
CA GLU A 9 -9.11 -8.54 -13.49
C GLU A 9 -9.46 -7.28 -12.69
N TYR A 10 -9.03 -7.19 -11.43
CA TYR A 10 -9.24 -6.01 -10.59
C TYR A 10 -8.56 -4.76 -11.19
N ILE A 11 -7.30 -4.87 -11.60
CA ILE A 11 -6.57 -3.73 -12.20
C ILE A 11 -7.20 -3.30 -13.52
N LYS A 12 -7.52 -4.25 -14.40
CA LYS A 12 -8.15 -3.96 -15.70
C LYS A 12 -9.53 -3.32 -15.57
N ALA A 13 -10.24 -3.54 -14.47
CA ALA A 13 -11.55 -2.93 -14.26
C ALA A 13 -11.48 -1.39 -14.27
N PHE A 14 -10.34 -0.79 -13.88
CA PHE A 14 -10.17 0.67 -13.86
C PHE A 14 -9.91 1.30 -15.22
N GLU A 15 -9.59 0.51 -16.25
CA GLU A 15 -9.53 1.01 -17.64
C GLU A 15 -10.90 1.58 -18.08
N ASN A 16 -11.99 1.09 -17.49
CA ASN A 16 -13.36 1.54 -17.76
C ASN A 16 -13.83 2.68 -16.84
N GLY A 17 -12.93 3.25 -16.02
CA GLY A 17 -13.23 4.33 -15.09
C GLY A 17 -13.27 3.91 -13.62
N CYS A 18 -13.19 4.90 -12.74
CA CYS A 18 -13.17 4.70 -11.29
C CYS A 18 -14.61 4.66 -10.74
N PRO A 19 -14.98 3.67 -9.91
CA PRO A 19 -16.37 3.56 -9.45
C PRO A 19 -16.77 4.63 -8.41
N ASP A 20 -18.07 4.88 -8.27
CA ASP A 20 -18.62 6.03 -7.54
C ASP A 20 -18.37 6.07 -6.02
N TYR A 21 -18.03 4.94 -5.38
CA TYR A 21 -17.76 4.89 -3.93
C TYR A 21 -16.41 5.50 -3.52
N CYS A 22 -15.61 6.02 -4.46
CA CYS A 22 -14.34 6.70 -4.16
C CYS A 22 -14.52 8.13 -3.61
N LYS A 23 -15.74 8.54 -3.26
CA LYS A 23 -16.10 9.94 -2.98
C LYS A 23 -16.33 10.30 -1.50
N ASP A 24 -16.34 9.32 -0.58
CA ASP A 24 -16.59 9.58 0.85
C ASP A 24 -15.39 9.23 1.75
N ASP A 25 -15.02 10.20 2.61
CA ASP A 25 -13.66 10.39 3.11
C ASP A 25 -13.42 9.89 4.55
N GLU A 26 -12.75 8.74 4.69
CA GLU A 26 -11.75 8.57 5.76
C GLU A 26 -10.47 7.95 5.18
N ARG A 27 -9.40 8.77 5.13
CA ARG A 27 -8.07 8.28 4.76
C ARG A 27 -7.55 7.34 5.86
N PRO A 28 -7.01 6.17 5.51
CA PRO A 28 -6.49 5.21 6.49
C PRO A 28 -5.45 5.82 7.46
N SER A 29 -4.73 6.87 7.05
CA SER A 29 -3.77 7.58 7.89
C SER A 29 -4.36 8.32 9.10
N ARG A 30 -5.69 8.49 9.17
CA ARG A 30 -6.39 9.09 10.32
C ARG A 30 -6.88 8.06 11.34
N LEU A 31 -6.84 6.78 10.99
CA LEU A 31 -7.38 5.71 11.83
C LEU A 31 -6.36 5.28 12.88
N LYS A 32 -6.79 5.26 14.13
CA LYS A 32 -5.92 4.92 15.27
C LYS A 32 -5.97 3.42 15.53
N ILE A 33 -5.03 2.69 14.93
CA ILE A 33 -4.70 1.32 15.31
C ILE A 33 -3.29 1.27 15.92
N ASP A 34 -3.09 0.39 16.90
CA ASP A 34 -1.76 0.01 17.38
C ASP A 34 -1.35 -1.26 16.64
N LEU A 35 -0.28 -1.16 15.85
CA LEU A 35 0.15 -2.20 14.94
C LEU A 35 1.55 -2.71 15.33
N LYS A 36 1.65 -3.99 15.66
CA LYS A 36 2.96 -4.65 15.84
C LYS A 36 3.32 -5.45 14.60
N ILE A 37 4.44 -5.09 13.98
CA ILE A 37 4.99 -5.78 12.81
C ILE A 37 6.39 -6.33 13.11
N THR A 38 6.76 -7.39 12.42
CA THR A 38 8.16 -7.81 12.29
C THR A 38 8.73 -7.09 11.07
N LYS A 39 9.42 -5.97 11.30
CA LYS A 39 10.05 -5.16 10.26
C LYS A 39 11.33 -5.82 9.76
N GLY A 40 11.38 -6.18 8.49
CA GLY A 40 12.57 -6.61 7.79
C GLY A 40 13.29 -5.45 7.11
N THR A 41 14.62 -5.52 7.06
CA THR A 41 15.48 -4.68 6.24
C THR A 41 16.28 -5.58 5.31
N LYS A 42 16.36 -5.23 4.03
CA LYS A 42 17.23 -5.94 3.08
C LYS A 42 17.60 -5.06 1.92
N PHE A 43 18.65 -5.45 1.22
CA PHE A 43 18.95 -4.89 -0.10
C PHE A 43 17.79 -5.17 -1.07
N ASN A 44 17.33 -4.14 -1.78
CA ASN A 44 16.30 -4.24 -2.79
C ASN A 44 16.61 -3.33 -3.98
N GLN A 45 16.37 -3.81 -5.21
CA GLN A 45 16.61 -3.02 -6.43
C GLN A 45 15.68 -1.81 -6.53
N ALA A 46 14.56 -1.80 -5.80
CA ALA A 46 13.66 -0.67 -5.72
C ALA A 46 14.41 0.63 -5.33
N CYS A 47 15.35 0.56 -4.39
CA CYS A 47 16.15 1.73 -3.99
C CYS A 47 17.03 2.25 -5.14
N ARG A 48 17.70 1.34 -5.85
CA ARG A 48 18.55 1.70 -6.99
C ARG A 48 17.75 2.27 -8.16
N LEU A 49 16.59 1.70 -8.44
CA LEU A 49 15.68 2.21 -9.46
C LEU A 49 15.15 3.60 -9.10
N SER A 50 14.79 3.82 -7.83
CA SER A 50 14.44 5.15 -7.33
C SER A 50 15.60 6.14 -7.50
N ALA A 51 16.82 5.76 -7.12
CA ALA A 51 17.99 6.62 -7.27
C ALA A 51 18.21 7.03 -8.74
N LEU A 52 18.06 6.09 -9.68
CA LEU A 52 18.15 6.37 -11.12
C LEU A 52 17.01 7.28 -11.59
N ALA A 53 15.76 7.01 -11.21
CA ALA A 53 14.61 7.84 -11.56
C ALA A 53 14.80 9.28 -11.09
N LEU A 54 15.31 9.46 -9.88
CA LEU A 54 15.52 10.75 -9.24
C LEU A 54 16.64 11.58 -9.89
N THR A 55 17.51 10.99 -10.71
CA THR A 55 18.50 11.77 -11.50
C THR A 55 17.83 12.68 -12.55
N ALA A 56 16.63 12.31 -13.01
CA ALA A 56 15.86 13.11 -13.98
C ALA A 56 14.99 14.19 -13.31
N LYS A 57 15.02 14.28 -11.98
CA LYS A 57 14.16 15.17 -11.19
C LYS A 57 14.52 16.64 -11.42
N LYS A 58 13.53 17.46 -11.75
CA LYS A 58 13.68 18.93 -11.77
C LYS A 58 13.27 19.54 -10.44
N THR A 59 12.21 19.02 -9.81
CA THR A 59 11.69 19.54 -8.53
C THR A 59 11.33 18.44 -7.54
N ASN A 60 11.25 18.77 -6.25
CA ASN A 60 10.87 17.81 -5.21
C ASN A 60 9.43 17.27 -5.36
N TYR A 61 8.54 17.99 -6.03
CA TYR A 61 7.14 17.58 -6.22
C TYR A 61 6.97 16.44 -7.23
N GLU A 62 7.95 16.24 -8.11
CA GLU A 62 7.90 15.22 -9.16
C GLU A 62 8.45 13.86 -8.69
N ARG A 63 9.03 13.77 -7.49
CA ARG A 63 9.71 12.54 -7.02
C ARG A 63 8.82 11.32 -7.14
N HIS A 64 7.58 11.46 -6.68
CA HIS A 64 6.62 10.37 -6.59
C HIS A 64 6.28 9.81 -7.97
N SER A 65 5.75 10.68 -8.84
CA SER A 65 5.37 10.31 -10.20
C SER A 65 6.57 9.88 -11.05
N LEU A 66 7.76 10.42 -10.82
CA LEU A 66 8.98 9.96 -11.50
C LEU A 66 9.34 8.54 -11.10
N VAL A 67 9.35 8.21 -9.81
CA VAL A 67 9.67 6.87 -9.32
C VAL A 67 8.64 5.87 -9.83
N GLU A 68 7.35 6.19 -9.71
CA GLU A 68 6.26 5.32 -10.18
C GLU A 68 6.35 5.03 -11.68
N ASN A 69 6.47 6.08 -12.52
CA ASN A 69 6.57 5.90 -13.96
C ASN A 69 7.86 5.17 -14.35
N PHE A 70 8.97 5.48 -13.71
CA PHE A 70 10.24 4.83 -13.99
C PHE A 70 10.19 3.34 -13.67
N MET A 71 9.62 2.96 -12.53
CA MET A 71 9.45 1.55 -12.16
C MET A 71 8.47 0.84 -13.09
N LEU A 72 7.33 1.45 -13.43
CA LEU A 72 6.37 0.86 -14.36
C LEU A 72 6.98 0.56 -15.73
N ILE A 73 7.89 1.41 -16.20
CA ILE A 73 8.57 1.24 -17.50
C ILE A 73 9.73 0.24 -17.43
N ASN A 74 10.53 0.29 -16.36
CA ASN A 74 11.85 -0.37 -16.31
C ASN A 74 11.92 -1.59 -15.40
N ASP A 75 10.95 -1.78 -14.51
CA ASP A 75 10.90 -2.95 -13.63
C ASP A 75 9.82 -3.93 -14.07
N SER A 76 10.26 -5.05 -14.62
CA SER A 76 9.39 -6.15 -15.07
C SER A 76 8.46 -6.72 -13.98
N THR A 77 8.75 -6.47 -12.70
CA THR A 77 7.90 -6.92 -11.60
C THR A 77 6.78 -5.94 -11.26
N THR A 78 6.91 -4.68 -11.66
CA THR A 78 5.89 -3.62 -11.43
C THR A 78 4.77 -3.77 -12.45
N ILE A 79 3.55 -4.00 -11.96
CA ILE A 79 2.38 -4.28 -12.81
C ILE A 79 1.38 -3.13 -12.87
N ALA A 80 1.40 -2.24 -11.87
CA ALA A 80 0.54 -1.07 -11.81
C ALA A 80 1.08 -0.06 -10.78
N CYS A 81 0.73 1.21 -10.98
CA CYS A 81 0.96 2.31 -10.05
C CYS A 81 -0.37 3.02 -9.74
N GLU A 82 -0.43 3.76 -8.63
CA GLU A 82 -1.60 4.51 -8.19
C GLU A 82 -2.90 3.68 -8.18
N VAL A 83 -2.81 2.42 -7.71
CA VAL A 83 -3.92 1.47 -7.75
C VAL A 83 -4.94 1.82 -6.66
N PRO A 84 -6.18 2.20 -7.02
CA PRO A 84 -7.18 2.52 -6.01
C PRO A 84 -7.58 1.27 -5.22
N VAL A 85 -7.81 1.44 -3.93
CA VAL A 85 -8.28 0.40 -3.01
C VAL A 85 -9.29 0.99 -2.05
N TRP A 86 -10.36 0.21 -1.81
CA TRP A 86 -11.40 0.60 -0.86
C TRP A 86 -12.09 -0.63 -0.27
N PHE A 87 -12.48 -0.52 0.98
CA PHE A 87 -13.29 -1.51 1.68
C PHE A 87 -13.82 -0.92 2.99
N TRP A 88 -14.77 -1.63 3.62
CA TRP A 88 -15.27 -1.26 4.94
C TRP A 88 -14.53 -2.04 6.03
N GLU A 89 -13.84 -1.34 6.93
CA GLU A 89 -13.17 -1.95 8.09
C GLU A 89 -14.15 -2.05 9.27
N LYS A 90 -14.67 -3.25 9.50
CA LYS A 90 -15.70 -3.52 10.50
C LYS A 90 -15.25 -3.16 11.92
N ASN A 91 -13.98 -3.37 12.26
CA ASN A 91 -13.47 -3.11 13.60
C ASN A 91 -13.36 -1.61 13.92
N LEU A 92 -13.26 -0.78 12.88
CA LEU A 92 -13.24 0.67 12.99
C LEU A 92 -14.59 1.31 12.67
N ASN A 93 -15.51 0.55 12.08
CA ASN A 93 -16.78 1.03 11.56
C ASN A 93 -16.57 2.24 10.62
N ALA A 94 -15.58 2.11 9.73
CA ALA A 94 -15.13 3.18 8.85
C ALA A 94 -14.87 2.64 7.43
N GLY A 95 -15.13 3.50 6.44
CA GLY A 95 -14.72 3.28 5.06
C GLY A 95 -13.23 3.57 4.91
N ILE A 96 -12.49 2.64 4.32
CA ILE A 96 -11.10 2.83 3.95
C ILE A 96 -11.04 3.15 2.47
N PHE A 97 -10.34 4.22 2.10
CA PHE A 97 -10.04 4.57 0.71
C PHE A 97 -8.59 5.05 0.56
N GLY A 98 -7.94 4.68 -0.54
CA GLY A 98 -6.63 5.20 -0.90
C GLY A 98 -6.11 4.64 -2.22
N HIS A 99 -4.89 5.03 -2.56
CA HIS A 99 -4.16 4.53 -3.73
C HIS A 99 -2.85 3.89 -3.26
N ILE A 100 -2.51 2.77 -3.88
CA ILE A 100 -1.24 2.07 -3.70
C ILE A 100 -0.28 2.64 -4.73
N ASP A 101 0.82 3.25 -4.29
CA ASP A 101 1.83 3.84 -5.18
C ASP A 101 2.34 2.84 -6.19
N LEU A 102 2.76 1.66 -5.71
CA LEU A 102 3.43 0.64 -6.51
C LEU A 102 2.90 -0.75 -6.16
N LEU A 103 2.52 -1.49 -7.19
CA LEU A 103 2.11 -2.88 -7.07
C LEU A 103 3.03 -3.77 -7.90
N GLN A 104 3.70 -4.70 -7.23
CA GLN A 104 4.62 -5.64 -7.89
C GLN A 104 4.20 -7.09 -7.68
N VAL A 105 4.52 -7.95 -8.64
CA VAL A 105 4.38 -9.41 -8.52
C VAL A 105 5.74 -10.05 -8.74
N ARG A 106 6.27 -10.70 -7.69
CA ARG A 106 7.55 -11.42 -7.74
C ARG A 106 7.61 -12.51 -6.68
N PHE A 107 8.37 -13.56 -6.94
CA PHE A 107 8.55 -14.69 -6.03
C PHE A 107 7.23 -15.33 -5.55
N GLY A 108 6.19 -15.33 -6.39
CA GLY A 108 4.87 -15.85 -6.03
C GLY A 108 4.12 -15.02 -4.98
N LEU A 109 4.52 -13.76 -4.78
CA LEU A 109 3.93 -12.83 -3.83
C LEU A 109 3.56 -11.50 -4.53
N ILE A 110 2.56 -10.83 -3.97
CA ILE A 110 2.11 -9.50 -4.34
C ILE A 110 2.74 -8.51 -3.35
N TYR A 111 3.52 -7.57 -3.87
CA TYR A 111 4.13 -6.51 -3.08
C TYR A 111 3.30 -5.24 -3.22
N VAL A 112 2.72 -4.80 -2.09
CA VAL A 112 2.07 -3.50 -1.94
C VAL A 112 3.14 -2.56 -1.41
N MET A 113 3.56 -1.62 -2.25
CA MET A 113 4.69 -0.74 -1.99
C MET A 113 4.29 0.71 -1.97
N ASP A 114 4.91 1.46 -1.06
CA ASP A 114 4.66 2.88 -0.83
C ASP A 114 6.01 3.61 -0.86
N TYR A 115 6.19 4.52 -1.82
CA TYR A 115 7.39 5.32 -1.94
C TYR A 115 7.29 6.49 -0.96
N LYS A 116 8.31 6.61 -0.10
CA LYS A 116 8.32 7.61 0.96
C LYS A 116 9.68 8.32 0.97
N PRO A 117 9.78 9.54 0.43
CA PRO A 117 10.98 10.36 0.57
C PRO A 117 11.48 10.37 2.02
N GLU A 118 12.76 10.07 2.22
CA GLU A 118 13.36 9.99 3.56
C GLU A 118 12.68 8.92 4.44
N ALA A 119 12.51 7.72 3.88
CA ALA A 119 11.77 6.60 4.47
C ALA A 119 12.29 6.19 5.87
N ILE A 120 13.54 6.52 6.18
CA ILE A 120 14.13 6.32 7.51
C ILE A 120 13.50 7.19 8.61
N HIS A 121 12.93 8.35 8.27
CA HIS A 121 12.31 9.29 9.19
C HIS A 121 10.79 9.09 9.33
N GLU A 122 10.21 8.17 8.55
CA GLU A 122 8.78 7.90 8.58
C GLU A 122 8.33 7.29 9.91
N ASN A 123 7.11 7.66 10.32
CA ASN A 123 6.47 7.03 11.46
C ASN A 123 6.04 5.61 11.07
N VAL A 124 6.75 4.61 11.59
CA VAL A 124 6.51 3.19 11.29
C VAL A 124 5.05 2.78 11.52
N GLN A 125 4.40 3.25 12.59
CA GLN A 125 2.99 2.92 12.85
C GLN A 125 2.08 3.43 11.73
N LYS A 126 2.30 4.67 11.28
CA LYS A 126 1.49 5.30 10.23
C LYS A 126 1.64 4.59 8.89
N VAL A 127 2.87 4.39 8.43
CA VAL A 127 3.14 3.78 7.11
C VAL A 127 2.75 2.30 7.09
N ALA A 128 3.04 1.55 8.17
CA ALA A 128 2.67 0.13 8.23
C ALA A 128 1.15 -0.07 8.33
N SER A 129 0.44 0.80 9.06
CA SER A 129 -1.04 0.76 9.13
C SER A 129 -1.67 1.02 7.77
N GLN A 130 -1.17 2.03 7.04
CA GLN A 130 -1.62 2.32 5.67
C GLN A 130 -1.43 1.11 4.74
N LEU A 131 -0.23 0.54 4.71
CA LEU A 131 0.10 -0.63 3.90
C LEU A 131 -0.71 -1.87 4.29
N LEU A 132 -0.98 -2.08 5.58
CA LEU A 132 -1.83 -3.15 6.07
C LEU A 132 -3.27 -3.00 5.54
N PHE A 133 -3.84 -1.79 5.62
CA PHE A 133 -5.18 -1.56 5.11
C PHE A 133 -5.24 -1.73 3.59
N TYR A 134 -4.23 -1.27 2.86
CA TYR A 134 -4.17 -1.46 1.41
C TYR A 134 -4.10 -2.94 1.02
N SER A 135 -3.22 -3.72 1.66
CA SER A 135 -3.14 -5.17 1.41
C SER A 135 -4.41 -5.91 1.84
N SER A 136 -5.04 -5.51 2.94
CA SER A 136 -6.32 -6.08 3.40
C SER A 136 -7.46 -5.78 2.44
N GLY A 137 -7.56 -4.53 1.96
CA GLY A 137 -8.53 -4.12 0.96
C GLY A 137 -8.32 -4.88 -0.35
N LEU A 138 -7.09 -4.96 -0.84
CA LEU A 138 -6.79 -5.67 -2.07
C LEU A 138 -7.06 -7.18 -1.93
N SER A 139 -6.71 -7.78 -0.79
CA SER A 139 -7.06 -9.16 -0.44
C SER A 139 -8.57 -9.39 -0.46
N PHE A 140 -9.36 -8.49 0.14
CA PHE A 140 -10.81 -8.56 0.14
C PHE A 140 -11.41 -8.44 -1.26
N ARG A 141 -10.96 -7.47 -2.07
CA ARG A 141 -11.49 -7.22 -3.42
C ARG A 141 -11.14 -8.35 -4.40
N THR A 142 -9.96 -8.93 -4.28
CA THR A 142 -9.44 -9.94 -5.22
C THR A 142 -9.66 -11.38 -4.74
N LYS A 143 -10.08 -11.55 -3.48
CA LYS A 143 -10.17 -12.85 -2.77
C LYS A 143 -8.83 -13.60 -2.68
N ILE A 144 -7.71 -12.90 -2.87
CA ILE A 144 -6.37 -13.47 -2.70
C ILE A 144 -6.03 -13.45 -1.21
N PRO A 145 -5.57 -14.56 -0.62
CA PRO A 145 -5.29 -14.61 0.82
C PRO A 145 -4.10 -13.72 1.21
N LEU A 146 -4.15 -13.15 2.42
CA LEU A 146 -3.18 -12.15 2.89
C LEU A 146 -1.74 -12.69 3.04
N ASP A 147 -1.56 -14.02 3.11
CA ASP A 147 -0.25 -14.68 3.12
C ASP A 147 0.50 -14.55 1.79
N LYS A 148 -0.21 -14.26 0.70
CA LYS A 148 0.35 -13.94 -0.62
C LYS A 148 0.82 -12.49 -0.75
N PHE A 149 0.71 -11.68 0.30
CA PHE A 149 1.08 -10.27 0.27
C PHE A 149 2.38 -10.00 1.05
N ARG A 150 3.10 -8.97 0.59
CA ARG A 150 4.20 -8.32 1.29
C ARG A 150 3.98 -6.82 1.21
N CYS A 151 4.15 -6.15 2.34
CA CYS A 151 4.02 -4.71 2.44
C CYS A 151 5.40 -4.10 2.56
N ALA A 152 5.69 -3.05 1.81
CA ALA A 152 6.97 -2.37 1.88
C ALA A 152 6.86 -0.86 1.74
N TRP A 153 7.77 -0.15 2.40
CA TRP A 153 8.00 1.27 2.15
C TRP A 153 9.49 1.50 1.99
N PHE A 154 9.83 2.46 1.13
CA PHE A 154 11.20 2.62 0.68
C PHE A 154 11.45 4.00 0.06
N ASP A 155 12.72 4.34 -0.06
CA ASP A 155 13.23 5.44 -0.88
C ASP A 155 14.44 4.97 -1.69
N ASP A 156 15.25 5.92 -2.16
CA ASP A 156 16.49 5.67 -2.90
C ASP A 156 17.64 5.10 -2.06
N GLU A 157 17.51 5.04 -0.73
CA GLU A 157 18.57 4.58 0.19
C GLU A 157 18.17 3.34 0.98
N VAL A 158 16.95 3.27 1.51
CA VAL A 158 16.49 2.24 2.42
C VAL A 158 15.23 1.53 1.93
N TYR A 159 15.13 0.24 2.27
CA TYR A 159 13.97 -0.61 1.99
C TYR A 159 13.54 -1.33 3.26
N TYR A 160 12.27 -1.17 3.63
CA TYR A 160 11.65 -1.88 4.73
C TYR A 160 10.47 -2.71 4.22
N GLU A 161 10.28 -3.90 4.79
CA GLU A 161 9.14 -4.74 4.49
C GLU A 161 8.59 -5.45 5.73
N PHE A 162 7.35 -5.91 5.64
CA PHE A 162 6.75 -6.82 6.62
C PHE A 162 5.71 -7.75 5.98
N ASN A 163 5.39 -8.83 6.68
CA ASN A 163 4.30 -9.73 6.32
C ASN A 163 2.99 -9.21 6.95
N PRO A 164 2.00 -8.74 6.18
CA PRO A 164 0.73 -8.25 6.74
C PRO A 164 -0.06 -9.35 7.45
N ARG A 165 0.14 -10.62 7.11
CA ARG A 165 -0.52 -11.76 7.78
C ARG A 165 -0.02 -11.98 9.21
N GLU A 166 1.23 -11.65 9.48
CA GLU A 166 1.86 -11.80 10.81
C GLU A 166 1.69 -10.55 11.68
N ALA A 167 1.11 -9.48 11.13
CA ALA A 167 0.91 -8.24 11.84
C ALA A 167 -0.15 -8.40 12.93
N ASN A 168 0.15 -7.92 14.14
CA ASN A 168 -0.78 -7.93 15.26
C ASN A 168 -1.42 -6.56 15.42
N VAL A 169 -2.73 -6.50 15.22
CA VAL A 169 -3.52 -5.26 15.22
C VAL A 169 -4.32 -5.15 16.51
N LYS A 170 -4.23 -4.00 17.16
CA LYS A 170 -5.14 -3.60 18.24
C LYS A 170 -5.93 -2.38 17.81
N TYR A 171 -7.25 -2.55 17.77
CA TYR A 171 -8.18 -1.49 17.45
C TYR A 171 -8.52 -0.70 18.71
N HIS A 172 -8.33 0.61 18.67
CA HIS A 172 -8.86 1.49 19.71
C HIS A 172 -10.30 1.86 19.34
N ARG A 173 -11.27 1.35 20.11
CA ARG A 173 -12.65 1.84 20.00
C ARG A 173 -12.65 3.33 20.32
N SER A 174 -13.04 4.16 19.37
CA SER A 174 -13.48 5.53 19.64
C SER A 174 -14.59 5.45 20.67
N GLY A 175 -14.41 6.13 21.81
CA GLY A 175 -15.32 6.08 22.95
C GLY A 175 -16.77 6.30 22.48
N GLY A 176 -17.60 5.27 22.66
CA GLY A 176 -19.03 5.41 22.46
C GLY A 176 -19.53 6.45 23.44
N LYS A 177 -20.12 7.54 22.94
CA LYS A 177 -21.00 8.36 23.78
C LYS A 177 -22.12 7.45 24.27
N SER A 178 -22.11 7.16 25.56
CA SER A 178 -23.22 6.52 26.25
C SER A 178 -24.40 7.49 26.21
N TRP A 179 -25.34 7.26 25.30
CA TRP A 179 -26.64 7.90 25.36
C TRP A 179 -27.35 7.36 26.60
N HIS A 180 -27.32 8.14 27.69
CA HIS A 180 -28.20 7.92 28.82
C HIS A 180 -29.54 8.54 28.44
N GLY A 181 -30.52 7.68 28.19
CA GLY A 181 -31.94 8.04 28.22
C GLY A 181 -32.46 8.07 29.65
#